data_AF-A0A0G4E4H6-F1
#
_entry.id   AF-A0A0G4E4H6-F1
#
_cell.length_a   1.000
_cell.length_b   1.000
_cell.length_c   1.000
_cell.angle_alpha   90.00
_cell.angle_beta   90.00
_cell.angle_gamma   90.00
#
_symmetry.space_group_name_H-M   'P 1'
#
loop_
_entity.id
_entity.type
_entity.pdbx_description
1 polymer ?
#
loop_
_entity_poly.entity_id
_entity_poly.type
_entity_poly.pdbx_seq_one_letter_code
_entity_poly.pdbx_strand_id
1 'polypeptide(L)'
;MMALVEFFILFLVWPYVLFGIILAKIWEAVCTVFQPALLMASVWIASMGLLLLPSSFPTDRPYVTMVELVAQGHIFGIQTPNAIFCVAAIVLVLSVFARQRRA
;
A
#
# COMPACT_ATOMS: atom_id res chain seq x y z
N MET A 1 -43.94 15.39 -5.85
CA MET A 1 -42.63 16.09 -5.86
C MET A 1 -41.68 15.50 -4.82
N MET A 2 -42.05 15.42 -3.53
CA MET A 2 -41.25 14.74 -2.48
C MET A 2 -40.76 13.34 -2.87
N ALA A 3 -41.65 12.46 -3.36
CA ALA A 3 -41.27 11.08 -3.73
C ALA A 3 -40.24 10.99 -4.88
N LEU A 4 -40.23 11.96 -5.81
CA LEU A 4 -39.25 12.01 -6.91
C LEU A 4 -37.85 12.41 -6.39
N VAL A 5 -37.81 13.30 -5.41
CA VAL A 5 -36.57 13.72 -4.73
C VAL A 5 -36.01 12.57 -3.91
N GLU A 6 -36.86 11.86 -3.17
CA GLU A 6 -36.47 10.71 -2.36
C GLU A 6 -35.92 9.55 -3.23
N PHE A 7 -36.55 9.27 -4.37
CA PHE A 7 -36.06 8.30 -5.34
C PHE A 7 -34.70 8.69 -5.92
N PHE A 8 -34.49 9.97 -6.21
CA PHE A 8 -33.21 10.47 -6.73
C PHE A 8 -32.09 10.39 -5.68
N ILE A 9 -32.38 10.69 -4.41
CA ILE A 9 -31.44 10.54 -3.31
C ILE A 9 -31.07 9.07 -3.11
N LEU A 10 -32.06 8.17 -3.10
CA LEU A 10 -31.82 6.73 -3.00
C LEU A 10 -30.94 6.23 -4.15
N PHE A 11 -31.25 6.64 -5.39
CA PHE A 11 -30.44 6.28 -6.55
C PHE A 11 -29.01 6.79 -6.44
N LEU A 12 -28.80 7.97 -5.86
CA LEU A 12 -27.47 8.54 -5.67
C LEU A 12 -26.71 7.84 -4.53
N VAL A 13 -27.38 7.45 -3.44
CA VAL A 13 -26.76 6.82 -2.26
C VAL A 13 -26.48 5.33 -2.50
N TRP A 14 -27.34 4.64 -3.24
CA TRP A 14 -27.23 3.21 -3.53
C TRP A 14 -25.85 2.76 -4.05
N PRO A 15 -25.22 3.41 -5.05
CA PRO A 15 -23.89 3.01 -5.52
C PRO A 15 -22.82 3.12 -4.43
N TYR A 16 -22.91 4.10 -3.52
CA TYR A 16 -21.97 4.21 -2.40
C TYR A 16 -22.16 3.09 -1.39
N VAL A 17 -23.41 2.70 -1.10
CA VAL A 17 -23.70 1.56 -0.22
C VAL A 17 -23.17 0.26 -0.82
N LEU A 18 -23.44 0.01 -2.11
CA LEU A 18 -22.91 -1.15 -2.81
C LEU A 18 -21.37 -1.16 -2.81
N PHE A 19 -20.73 -0.01 -3.05
CA PHE A 19 -19.29 0.13 -2.99
C PHE A 19 -18.73 -0.18 -1.58
N GLY A 20 -19.41 0.29 -0.54
CA GLY A 20 -19.06 -0.03 0.85
C GLY A 20 -19.15 -1.52 1.17
N ILE A 21 -20.18 -2.21 0.67
CA ILE A 21 -20.33 -3.67 0.83
C ILE A 21 -19.20 -4.42 0.12
N ILE A 22 -18.85 -4.00 -1.09
CA ILE A 22 -17.73 -4.58 -1.85
C ILE A 22 -16.41 -4.41 -1.07
N LEU A 23 -16.13 -3.21 -0.56
CA LEU A 23 -14.96 -2.93 0.27
C LEU A 23 -14.91 -3.81 1.52
N ALA A 24 -16.04 -3.99 2.20
CA ALA A 24 -16.12 -4.87 3.37
C ALA A 24 -15.81 -6.32 3.02
N LYS A 25 -16.32 -6.82 1.89
CA LYS A 25 -16.04 -8.20 1.42
C LYS A 25 -14.58 -8.39 1.00
N ILE A 26 -13.98 -7.38 0.36
CA ILE A 26 -12.55 -7.39 0.05
C ILE A 26 -11.74 -7.42 1.36
N TRP A 27 -12.10 -6.59 2.34
CA TRP A 27 -11.41 -6.54 3.63
C TRP A 27 -11.48 -7.89 4.37
N GLU A 28 -12.65 -8.52 4.41
CA GLU A 28 -12.82 -9.87 4.97
C GLU A 28 -11.92 -10.87 4.25
N ALA A 29 -11.93 -10.91 2.91
CA ALA A 29 -11.11 -11.81 2.11
C ALA A 29 -9.60 -11.57 2.29
N VAL A 30 -9.18 -10.32 2.51
CA VAL A 30 -7.78 -10.00 2.82
C VAL A 30 -7.43 -10.49 4.23
N CYS A 31 -8.32 -10.26 5.19
CA CYS A 31 -8.12 -10.65 6.58
C CYS A 31 -8.17 -12.17 6.80
N THR A 32 -8.80 -12.96 5.92
CA THR A 32 -8.72 -14.43 5.99
C THR A 32 -7.32 -14.94 5.64
N VAL A 33 -6.65 -14.30 4.67
CA VAL A 33 -5.35 -14.72 4.17
C VAL A 33 -4.19 -14.09 4.93
N PHE A 34 -4.31 -12.82 5.33
CA PHE A 34 -3.22 -12.03 5.89
C PHE A 34 -3.50 -11.59 7.33
N GLN A 35 -2.45 -11.47 8.14
CA GLN A 35 -2.56 -10.78 9.43
C GLN A 35 -2.58 -9.26 9.20
N PRO A 36 -3.64 -8.52 9.62
CA PRO A 36 -3.88 -7.13 9.22
C PRO A 36 -2.74 -6.18 9.59
N ALA A 37 -2.19 -6.32 10.79
CA ALA A 37 -1.10 -5.46 11.28
C ALA A 37 0.18 -5.62 10.45
N LEU A 38 0.54 -6.85 10.10
CA LEU A 38 1.73 -7.14 9.31
C LEU A 38 1.53 -6.73 7.84
N LEU A 39 0.32 -6.89 7.31
CA LEU A 39 -0.03 -6.38 5.99
C LEU A 39 0.13 -4.86 5.94
N MET A 40 -0.44 -4.11 6.89
CA MET A 40 -0.27 -2.65 6.97
C MET A 40 1.20 -2.24 7.09
N ALA A 41 1.99 -2.97 7.89
CA ALA A 41 3.42 -2.72 7.99
C ALA A 41 4.14 -2.94 6.64
N SER A 42 3.82 -4.01 5.91
CA SER A 42 4.41 -4.28 4.59
C SER A 42 4.06 -3.19 3.58
N VAL A 43 2.81 -2.73 3.57
CA VAL A 43 2.34 -1.66 2.69
C VAL A 43 3.02 -0.33 3.02
N TRP A 44 3.22 -0.04 4.31
CA TRP A 44 3.92 1.17 4.76
C TRP A 44 5.41 1.15 4.38
N ILE A 45 6.08 0.00 4.52
CA ILE A 45 7.48 -0.16 4.09
C ILE A 45 7.58 -0.04 2.55
N ALA A 46 6.65 -0.65 1.81
CA ALA A 46 6.61 -0.55 0.36
C ALA A 46 6.35 0.88 -0.13
N SER A 47 5.49 1.65 0.55
CA SER A 47 5.25 3.05 0.20
C SER A 47 6.47 3.93 0.45
N MET A 48 7.23 3.67 1.53
CA MET A 48 8.54 4.30 1.74
C MET A 48 9.50 3.96 0.60
N GLY A 49 9.55 2.70 0.17
CA GLY A 49 10.35 2.27 -0.99
C GLY A 49 9.96 3.03 -2.27
N LEU A 50 8.67 3.20 -2.53
CA LEU A 50 8.14 3.99 -3.65
C LEU A 50 8.55 5.46 -3.59
N LEU A 51 8.48 6.09 -2.42
CA LEU A 51 8.91 7.48 -2.22
C LEU A 51 10.42 7.67 -2.44
N LEU A 52 11.20 6.61 -2.22
CA LEU A 52 12.65 6.58 -2.38
C LEU A 52 13.08 6.09 -3.77
N LEU A 53 12.18 5.96 -4.75
CA LEU A 53 12.62 5.71 -6.12
C LEU A 53 13.35 6.95 -6.66
N PRO A 54 14.58 6.79 -7.19
CA PRO A 54 15.30 7.90 -7.78
C PRO A 54 14.56 8.38 -9.04
N SER A 55 14.28 9.68 -9.08
CA SER A 55 13.62 10.33 -10.23
C SER A 55 14.59 10.66 -11.38
N SER A 56 15.88 10.68 -11.08
CA SER A 56 16.95 11.02 -12.01
C SER A 56 18.28 10.38 -11.61
N PHE A 57 19.16 10.17 -12.59
CA PHE A 57 20.51 9.68 -12.33
C PHE A 57 21.37 10.81 -11.76
N PRO A 58 22.33 10.51 -10.87
CA PRO A 58 23.17 11.51 -10.20
C PRO A 58 23.94 12.43 -11.16
N THR A 59 24.10 12.02 -12.41
CA THR A 59 24.83 12.76 -13.46
C THR A 59 24.06 13.97 -13.99
N ASP A 60 22.73 14.02 -13.80
CA ASP A 60 21.87 15.02 -14.47
C ASP A 60 21.68 16.31 -13.67
N ARG A 61 22.01 16.36 -12.37
CA ARG A 61 21.77 17.53 -11.51
C ARG A 61 22.88 17.77 -10.48
N PRO A 62 23.45 18.99 -10.40
CA PRO A 62 24.52 19.32 -9.46
C PRO A 62 24.05 19.46 -8.00
N TYR A 63 22.75 19.60 -7.77
CA TYR A 63 22.16 19.67 -6.43
C TYR A 63 21.23 18.48 -6.23
N VAL A 64 21.61 17.59 -5.33
CA VAL A 64 20.87 16.38 -4.97
C VAL A 64 20.22 16.62 -3.61
N THR A 65 18.91 16.38 -3.50
CA THR A 65 18.22 16.48 -2.21
C THR A 65 18.69 15.37 -1.26
N MET A 66 18.60 15.57 0.07
CA MET A 66 18.94 14.50 1.03
C MET A 66 18.16 13.20 0.76
N VAL A 67 16.92 13.31 0.28
CA VAL A 67 16.08 12.16 -0.08
C VAL A 67 16.65 11.41 -1.28
N GLU A 68 17.09 12.12 -2.32
CA GLU A 68 17.74 11.51 -3.49
C GLU A 68 19.10 10.90 -3.15
N LEU A 69 19.81 11.45 -2.17
CA LEU A 69 21.07 10.90 -1.68
C LEU A 69 20.86 9.54 -0.98
N VAL A 70 19.74 9.37 -0.27
CA VAL A 70 19.33 8.08 0.32
C VAL A 70 18.81 7.11 -0.75
N ALA A 71 18.03 7.61 -1.72
CA ALA A 71 17.51 6.82 -2.85
C ALA A 71 18.64 6.24 -3.73
N GLN A 72 19.69 7.02 -3.96
CA GLN A 72 20.89 6.62 -4.70
C GLN A 72 21.91 5.88 -3.82
N GLY A 73 21.68 5.83 -2.51
CA GLY A 73 22.45 5.03 -1.57
C GLY A 73 22.40 3.54 -1.90
N HIS A 74 23.42 2.82 -1.47
CA HIS A 74 23.48 1.37 -1.63
C HIS A 74 23.60 0.70 -0.26
N ILE A 75 22.76 -0.30 -0.03
CA ILE A 75 22.78 -1.17 1.15
C ILE A 75 23.21 -2.55 0.65
N PHE A 76 24.36 -3.05 1.12
CA PHE A 76 24.95 -4.33 0.66
C PHE A 76 25.10 -4.46 -0.87
N GLY A 77 25.39 -3.35 -1.56
CA GLY A 77 25.58 -3.34 -3.03
C GLY A 77 24.28 -3.26 -3.85
N ILE A 78 23.11 -3.22 -3.20
CA ILE A 78 21.80 -3.04 -3.83
C ILE A 78 21.31 -1.62 -3.55
N GLN A 79 20.65 -0.98 -4.52
CA GLN A 79 20.03 0.33 -4.33
C GLN A 79 19.05 0.30 -3.14
N THR A 80 19.11 1.29 -2.26
CA THR A 80 18.27 1.43 -1.06
C THR A 80 16.77 1.14 -1.30
N PRO A 81 16.10 1.70 -2.32
CA PRO A 81 14.68 1.41 -2.57
C PRO A 81 14.42 -0.08 -2.84
N ASN A 82 15.29 -0.76 -3.58
CA ASN A 82 15.16 -2.19 -3.87
C ASN A 82 15.34 -3.05 -2.61
N ALA A 83 16.27 -2.66 -1.73
CA ALA A 83 16.42 -3.33 -0.43
C ALA A 83 15.16 -3.17 0.43
N ILE A 84 14.54 -1.99 0.43
CA ILE A 84 13.28 -1.71 1.15
C ILE A 84 12.12 -2.54 0.57
N PHE A 85 12.00 -2.67 -0.75
CA PHE A 85 11.01 -3.55 -1.37
C PHE A 85 11.20 -5.01 -1.00
N CYS A 86 12.44 -5.48 -0.90
CA CYS A 86 12.75 -6.85 -0.47
C CYS A 86 12.26 -7.08 0.97
N VAL A 87 12.53 -6.14 1.88
CA VAL A 87 12.03 -6.21 3.27
C VAL A 87 10.49 -6.20 3.28
N ALA A 88 9.85 -5.33 2.49
CA ALA A 88 8.39 -5.29 2.40
C ALA A 88 7.80 -6.63 1.92
N ALA A 89 8.41 -7.28 0.92
CA ALA A 89 8.01 -8.58 0.43
C ALA A 89 8.15 -9.68 1.50
N ILE A 90 9.25 -9.67 2.27
CA ILE A 90 9.45 -10.61 3.38
C ILE A 90 8.36 -10.43 4.44
N VAL A 91 8.07 -9.18 4.84
CA VAL A 91 7.03 -8.88 5.84
C VAL A 91 5.64 -9.31 5.33
N LEU A 92 5.37 -9.13 4.04
CA LEU A 92 4.12 -9.60 3.42
C LEU A 92 4.00 -11.13 3.48
N VAL A 93 5.06 -11.87 3.16
CA VAL A 93 5.07 -13.34 3.29
C VAL A 93 4.89 -13.77 4.75
N LEU A 94 5.57 -13.11 5.68
CA LEU A 94 5.41 -13.36 7.12
C LEU A 94 3.97 -13.09 7.59
N SER A 95 3.28 -12.12 7.00
CA SER A 95 1.88 -11.83 7.33
C SER A 95 0.92 -12.98 6.99
N VAL A 96 1.22 -13.76 5.94
CA VAL A 96 0.48 -14.98 5.59
C VAL A 96 0.79 -16.09 6.59
N PHE A 97 2.08 -16.35 6.86
CA PHE A 97 2.49 -17.39 7.81
C PHE A 97 1.97 -17.13 9.22
N ALA A 98 2.01 -15.88 9.68
CA ALA A 98 1.52 -15.51 11.00
C ALA A 98 0.00 -15.70 11.12
N ARG A 99 -0.74 -15.50 10.01
CA ARG A 99 -2.17 -15.81 9.95
C ARG A 99 -2.43 -17.31 10.01
N GLN A 100 -1.71 -18.11 9.21
CA GLN A 100 -1.82 -19.57 9.21
C GLN A 100 -1.48 -20.21 10.57
N ARG A 101 -0.60 -19.59 11.37
CA ARG A 101 -0.27 -20.06 12.72
C ARG A 101 -1.30 -19.69 13.79
N ARG A 102 -2.15 -18.68 13.55
CA ARG A 102 -3.19 -18.22 14.49
C ARG A 102 -4.59 -18.74 14.15
N ALA A 103 -4.79 -19.24 12.92
CA ALA A 103 -6.01 -19.92 12.49
C ALA A 103 -6.01 -21.37 13.01
#